data_AF-T1AXI1-F1
#
_entry.id   AF-T1AXI1-F1
#
_cell.length_a   1.000
_cell.length_b   1.000
_cell.length_c   1.000
_cell.angle_alpha   90.00
_cell.angle_beta   90.00
_cell.angle_gamma   90.00
#
_symmetry.space_group_name_H-M   'P 1'
#
loop_
_entity.id
_entity.type
_entity.pdbx_description
1 polymer ?
#
loop_
_entity_poly.entity_id
_entity_poly.type
_entity_poly.pdbx_seq_one_letter_code
_entity_poly.pdbx_strand_id
1 'polypeptide(L)'
;QSEFRYYFAQREAVESVIWLYDVRGVRDKFDLIRFDASGAVSASMFDEAWPRFVVKMATGAGKTKVLSLLIAWSYFHKLYEKDSPLARNFLLIAPNIIVLDRLRADFDGLKIFFNDPVLPENGHTGQNWRDDFQMALHIQDDVRVVRPVGNLFLTNIHRVYLGDVREPSLDDEDLRDYFLSPFGERPVGKTTDSNTDLGEVVREIDELAVFNDE
;
A
#
# COMPACT_ATOMS: atom_id res chain seq x y z
N GLN A 1 20.55 13.37 -25.93
CA GLN A 1 19.57 13.34 -24.83
C GLN A 1 20.29 12.88 -23.58
N SER A 2 20.04 13.50 -22.42
CA SER A 2 20.57 13.00 -21.16
C SER A 2 19.90 11.66 -20.83
N GLU A 3 20.71 10.66 -20.51
CA GLU A 3 20.25 9.38 -19.99
C GLU A 3 19.42 9.61 -18.71
N PHE A 4 18.31 8.89 -18.55
CA PHE A 4 17.47 8.99 -17.35
C PHE A 4 18.27 8.61 -16.11
N ARG A 5 18.10 9.34 -15.01
CA ARG A 5 18.75 9.04 -13.73
C ARG A 5 17.79 9.28 -12.57
N TYR A 6 17.75 8.34 -11.65
CA TYR A 6 17.07 8.52 -10.37
C TYR A 6 17.82 9.52 -9.50
N TYR A 7 17.06 10.32 -8.76
CA TYR A 7 17.62 11.21 -7.75
C TYR A 7 18.19 10.41 -6.58
N PHE A 8 19.20 10.95 -5.90
CA PHE A 8 19.81 10.31 -4.74
C PHE A 8 18.77 9.90 -3.68
N ALA A 9 17.86 10.79 -3.31
CA ALA A 9 16.83 10.51 -2.31
C ALA A 9 15.89 9.35 -2.70
N GLN A 10 15.61 9.18 -4.00
CA GLN A 10 14.77 8.07 -4.49
C GLN A 10 15.53 6.74 -4.39
N ARG A 11 16.81 6.76 -4.80
CA ARG A 11 17.68 5.59 -4.71
C ARG A 11 17.91 5.18 -3.27
N GLU A 12 18.30 6.12 -2.41
CA GLU A 12 18.54 5.89 -1.00
C GLU A 12 17.31 5.30 -0.31
N ALA A 13 16.10 5.82 -0.60
CA ALA A 13 14.86 5.28 -0.06
C ALA A 13 14.63 3.81 -0.43
N VAL A 14 14.74 3.46 -1.72
CA VAL A 14 14.51 2.10 -2.22
C VAL A 14 15.61 1.16 -1.75
N GLU A 15 16.88 1.53 -1.94
CA GLU A 15 18.05 0.73 -1.57
C GLU A 15 18.07 0.44 -0.06
N SER A 16 17.65 1.38 0.79
CA SER A 16 17.57 1.17 2.25
C SER A 16 16.51 0.14 2.64
N VAL A 17 15.32 0.19 2.04
CA VAL A 17 14.25 -0.79 2.32
C VAL A 17 14.69 -2.19 1.88
N ILE A 18 15.22 -2.31 0.67
CA ILE A 18 15.73 -3.57 0.12
C ILE A 18 16.87 -4.11 1.00
N TRP A 19 17.83 -3.26 1.39
CA TRP A 19 18.94 -3.69 2.24
C TRP A 19 18.49 -4.18 3.62
N LEU A 20 17.53 -3.50 4.25
CA LEU A 20 16.96 -3.94 5.52
C LEU A 20 16.28 -5.31 5.37
N TYR A 21 15.56 -5.52 4.27
CA TYR A 21 14.80 -6.74 4.06
C TYR A 21 15.66 -7.93 3.61
N ASP A 22 16.50 -7.76 2.58
CA ASP A 22 17.26 -8.85 1.95
C ASP A 22 18.61 -9.09 2.63
N VAL A 23 19.32 -8.03 3.00
CA VAL A 23 20.68 -8.14 3.54
C VAL A 23 20.68 -8.29 5.05
N ARG A 24 19.86 -7.48 5.75
CA ARG A 24 19.72 -7.57 7.21
C ARG A 24 18.71 -8.60 7.66
N GLY A 25 17.86 -9.10 6.76
CA GLY A 25 16.89 -10.14 7.07
C GLY A 25 15.85 -9.67 8.09
N VAL A 26 15.51 -8.38 8.11
CA VAL A 26 14.48 -7.84 9.00
C VAL A 26 13.14 -8.52 8.70
N ARG A 27 12.52 -9.14 9.71
CA ARG A 27 11.20 -9.77 9.58
C ARG A 27 10.17 -9.23 10.55
N ASP A 28 10.58 -8.55 11.62
CA ASP A 28 9.67 -7.99 12.61
C ASP A 28 10.20 -6.69 13.25
N LYS A 29 9.44 -6.17 14.21
CA LYS A 29 9.80 -4.97 14.98
C LYS A 29 11.04 -5.15 15.84
N PHE A 30 11.34 -6.36 16.32
CA PHE A 30 12.51 -6.60 17.17
C PHE A 30 13.81 -6.50 16.37
N ASP A 31 13.79 -6.90 15.09
CA ASP A 31 14.93 -6.70 14.19
C ASP A 31 15.14 -5.22 13.87
N LEU A 32 14.07 -4.45 13.67
CA LEU A 32 14.14 -3.02 13.37
C LEU A 32 14.67 -2.18 14.53
N ILE A 33 14.27 -2.49 15.77
CA ILE A 33 14.69 -1.73 16.97
C ILE A 33 16.21 -1.73 17.15
N ARG A 34 16.92 -2.73 16.61
CA ARG A 34 18.40 -2.77 16.66
C ARG A 34 19.07 -1.64 15.90
N PHE A 35 18.33 -0.95 15.01
CA PHE A 35 18.79 0.21 14.26
C PHE A 35 18.38 1.54 14.91
N ASP A 36 17.71 1.52 16.07
CA ASP A 36 17.39 2.73 16.82
C ASP A 36 18.65 3.37 17.42
N ALA A 37 19.07 4.49 16.85
CA ALA A 37 20.19 5.26 17.35
C ALA A 37 19.82 6.10 18.60
N SER A 38 18.54 6.33 18.86
CA SER A 38 18.07 7.16 19.98
C SER A 38 18.00 6.39 21.30
N GLY A 39 17.83 5.07 21.25
CA GLY A 39 17.56 4.22 22.41
C GLY A 39 16.18 4.44 23.04
N ALA A 40 15.32 5.23 22.41
CA ALA A 40 14.01 5.59 22.92
C ALA A 40 12.90 4.63 22.47
N VAL A 41 13.16 3.77 21.48
CA VAL A 41 12.16 2.90 20.89
C VAL A 41 12.10 1.56 21.62
N SER A 42 10.90 1.17 22.09
CA SER A 42 10.65 -0.14 22.68
C SER A 42 9.62 -0.94 21.86
N ALA A 43 9.72 -2.27 21.91
CA ALA A 43 8.81 -3.15 21.18
C ALA A 43 7.34 -3.02 21.61
N SER A 44 7.09 -2.55 22.83
CA SER A 44 5.75 -2.29 23.36
C SER A 44 5.08 -1.05 22.75
N MET A 45 5.79 -0.25 21.96
CA MET A 45 5.23 0.91 21.26
C MET A 45 4.50 0.53 19.96
N PHE A 46 4.58 -0.75 19.55
CA PHE A 46 4.01 -1.24 18.32
C PHE A 46 3.19 -2.49 18.63
N ASP A 47 1.91 -2.49 18.29
CA ASP A 47 1.04 -3.65 18.46
C ASP A 47 1.23 -4.65 17.31
N GLU A 48 1.78 -4.20 16.19
CA GLU A 48 1.91 -4.99 14.98
C GLU A 48 3.00 -6.07 15.11
N ALA A 49 2.77 -7.20 14.44
CA ALA A 49 3.73 -8.30 14.34
C ALA A 49 4.54 -8.29 13.03
N TRP A 50 4.13 -7.48 12.06
CA TRP A 50 4.77 -7.36 10.75
C TRP A 50 5.78 -6.20 10.71
N PRO A 51 6.76 -6.23 9.78
CA PRO A 51 7.73 -5.16 9.66
C PRO A 51 7.07 -3.91 9.06
N ARG A 52 7.29 -2.76 9.69
CA ARG A 52 6.82 -1.45 9.22
C ARG A 52 8.02 -0.59 8.84
N PHE A 53 8.16 -0.31 7.54
CA PHE A 53 9.19 0.58 7.03
C PHE A 53 8.62 2.00 6.85
N VAL A 54 9.31 2.99 7.39
CA VAL A 54 8.92 4.40 7.27
C VAL A 54 10.04 5.17 6.59
N VAL A 55 9.75 5.74 5.43
CA VAL A 55 10.69 6.57 4.68
C VAL A 55 10.17 8.00 4.68
N LYS A 56 10.93 8.91 5.31
CA LYS A 56 10.61 10.33 5.33
C LYS A 56 11.22 11.01 4.10
N MET A 57 10.37 11.57 3.25
CA MET A 57 10.80 12.25 2.01
C MET A 57 10.17 13.63 1.92
N ALA A 58 10.87 14.58 1.29
CA ALA A 58 10.32 15.91 1.00
C ALA A 58 9.22 15.83 -0.07
N THR A 59 8.19 16.68 0.05
CA THR A 59 7.17 16.84 -0.98
C THR A 59 7.81 17.20 -2.32
N GLY A 60 7.42 16.51 -3.39
CA GLY A 60 7.98 16.72 -4.73
C GLY A 60 9.30 15.95 -5.00
N ALA A 61 9.88 15.25 -4.02
CA ALA A 61 11.08 14.42 -4.22
C ALA A 61 10.80 13.12 -5.03
N GLY A 62 9.54 12.86 -5.39
CA GLY A 62 9.12 11.69 -6.17
C GLY A 62 8.79 10.46 -5.33
N LYS A 63 8.10 10.65 -4.19
CA LYS A 63 7.57 9.56 -3.35
C LYS A 63 6.77 8.53 -4.16
N THR A 64 5.92 8.97 -5.09
CA THR A 64 5.16 8.07 -5.98
C THR A 64 6.06 7.13 -6.79
N LYS A 65 7.24 7.60 -7.22
CA LYS A 65 8.21 6.77 -7.96
C LYS A 65 8.87 5.73 -7.06
N VAL A 66 9.17 6.10 -5.82
CA VAL A 66 9.68 5.15 -4.81
C VAL A 66 8.63 4.08 -4.53
N LEU A 67 7.36 4.46 -4.39
CA LEU A 67 6.26 3.52 -4.20
C LEU A 67 6.14 2.55 -5.39
N SER A 68 6.18 3.02 -6.64
CA SER A 68 6.10 2.12 -7.79
C SER A 68 7.29 1.17 -7.88
N LEU A 69 8.50 1.63 -7.56
CA LEU A 69 9.69 0.78 -7.49
C LEU A 69 9.58 -0.30 -6.42
N LEU A 70 9.10 0.03 -5.22
CA LEU A 70 8.93 -0.94 -4.13
C LEU A 70 7.80 -1.94 -4.42
N ILE A 71 6.72 -1.52 -5.07
CA ILE A 71 5.65 -2.42 -5.53
C ILE A 71 6.21 -3.40 -6.56
N ALA A 72 6.94 -2.91 -7.56
CA ALA A 72 7.55 -3.77 -8.58
C ALA A 72 8.56 -4.74 -7.96
N TRP A 73 9.42 -4.25 -7.06
CA TRP A 73 10.37 -5.09 -6.32
C TRP A 73 9.66 -6.20 -5.54
N SER A 74 8.63 -5.87 -4.74
CA SER A 74 7.86 -6.88 -3.98
C SER A 74 7.25 -7.93 -4.90
N TYR A 75 6.66 -7.50 -6.02
CA TYR A 75 6.02 -8.39 -6.99
C TYR A 75 7.02 -9.40 -7.57
N PHE A 76 8.16 -8.93 -8.09
CA PHE A 76 9.16 -9.79 -8.72
C PHE A 76 9.99 -10.58 -7.73
N HIS A 77 10.26 -10.04 -6.55
CA HIS A 77 10.90 -10.82 -5.50
C HIS A 77 10.03 -12.03 -5.14
N LYS A 78 8.71 -11.87 -5.04
CA LYS A 78 7.80 -13.01 -4.86
C LYS A 78 7.70 -13.93 -6.07
N LEU A 79 7.83 -13.40 -7.29
CA LEU A 79 7.68 -14.19 -8.51
C LEU A 79 8.93 -15.01 -8.85
N TYR A 80 10.12 -14.45 -8.67
CA TYR A 80 11.38 -15.03 -9.13
C TYR A 80 12.26 -15.58 -8.01
N GLU A 81 12.19 -15.02 -6.80
CA GLU A 81 12.97 -15.54 -5.67
C GLU A 81 12.23 -16.69 -4.99
N LYS A 82 12.96 -17.77 -4.75
CA LYS A 82 12.42 -18.95 -4.08
C LYS A 82 12.13 -18.61 -2.62
N ASP A 83 10.99 -19.08 -2.11
CA ASP A 83 10.58 -18.95 -0.71
C ASP A 83 10.44 -17.48 -0.23
N SER A 84 10.26 -16.54 -1.16
CA SER A 84 10.00 -15.13 -0.84
C SER A 84 8.73 -14.97 0.00
N PRO A 85 8.79 -14.27 1.16
CA PRO A 85 7.62 -13.93 1.96
C PRO A 85 6.88 -12.67 1.46
N LEU A 86 7.39 -12.01 0.42
CA LEU A 86 6.80 -10.74 -0.06
C LEU A 86 5.45 -10.93 -0.75
N ALA A 87 4.82 -9.79 -1.00
CA ALA A 87 3.45 -9.66 -1.46
C ALA A 87 3.36 -9.47 -2.98
N ARG A 88 2.26 -9.95 -3.56
CA ARG A 88 1.82 -9.63 -4.94
C ARG A 88 0.48 -8.91 -4.97
N ASN A 89 -0.12 -8.69 -3.80
CA ASN A 89 -1.32 -7.90 -3.62
C ASN A 89 -0.95 -6.66 -2.81
N PHE A 90 -1.48 -5.50 -3.22
CA PHE A 90 -1.03 -4.22 -2.73
C PHE A 90 -2.23 -3.34 -2.39
N LEU A 91 -2.22 -2.74 -1.21
CA LEU A 91 -3.15 -1.68 -0.83
C LEU A 91 -2.38 -0.36 -0.74
N LEU A 92 -2.67 0.56 -1.65
CA LEU A 92 -2.16 1.92 -1.63
C LEU A 92 -3.22 2.85 -1.01
N ILE A 93 -2.90 3.40 0.16
CA ILE A 93 -3.79 4.29 0.91
C ILE A 93 -3.35 5.74 0.73
N ALA A 94 -4.28 6.54 0.25
CA ALA A 94 -4.18 7.99 0.21
C ALA A 94 -4.78 8.61 1.48
N PRO A 95 -4.24 9.73 1.96
CA PRO A 95 -4.76 10.42 3.14
C PRO A 95 -6.10 11.14 2.89
N ASN A 96 -6.32 11.60 1.67
CA ASN A 96 -7.49 12.39 1.29
C ASN A 96 -7.79 12.22 -0.21
N ILE A 97 -8.95 12.70 -0.64
CA ILE A 97 -9.43 12.56 -2.03
C ILE A 97 -8.52 13.27 -3.03
N ILE A 98 -7.90 14.40 -2.65
CA ILE A 98 -7.03 15.17 -3.54
C ILE A 98 -5.76 14.36 -3.88
N VAL A 99 -5.15 13.75 -2.86
CA VAL A 99 -3.99 12.87 -3.05
C VAL A 99 -4.39 11.60 -3.78
N LEU A 100 -5.58 11.05 -3.49
CA LEU A 100 -6.13 9.89 -4.18
C LEU A 100 -6.26 10.15 -5.69
N ASP A 101 -6.81 11.29 -6.10
CA ASP A 101 -6.97 11.64 -7.51
C ASP A 101 -5.63 11.79 -8.23
N ARG A 102 -4.61 12.34 -7.54
CA ARG A 102 -3.24 12.40 -8.08
C ARG A 102 -2.64 11.00 -8.27
N LEU A 103 -2.71 10.16 -7.24
CA LEU A 103 -2.22 8.79 -7.32
C LEU A 103 -2.97 7.99 -8.39
N ARG A 104 -4.28 8.16 -8.47
CA ARG A 104 -5.10 7.56 -9.53
C ARG A 104 -4.60 8.00 -10.88
N ALA A 105 -4.38 9.30 -11.08
CA ALA A 105 -3.85 9.81 -12.33
C ALA A 105 -2.47 9.21 -12.65
N ASP A 106 -1.60 8.97 -11.69
CA ASP A 106 -0.28 8.36 -11.92
C ASP A 106 -0.36 6.84 -12.23
N PHE A 107 -1.19 6.12 -11.49
CA PHE A 107 -1.32 4.66 -11.58
C PHE A 107 -2.32 4.17 -12.62
N ASP A 108 -3.16 5.06 -13.19
CA ASP A 108 -4.16 4.69 -14.20
C ASP A 108 -3.54 3.94 -15.38
N GLY A 109 -4.18 2.83 -15.76
CA GLY A 109 -3.66 1.90 -16.76
C GLY A 109 -2.28 1.31 -16.45
N LEU A 110 -1.83 1.37 -15.17
CA LEU A 110 -0.50 0.96 -14.72
C LEU A 110 0.65 1.70 -15.41
N LYS A 111 0.37 2.87 -16.01
CA LYS A 111 1.32 3.57 -16.88
C LYS A 111 2.63 3.94 -16.19
N ILE A 112 2.60 4.20 -14.87
CA ILE A 112 3.82 4.49 -14.09
C ILE A 112 4.84 3.34 -14.13
N PHE A 113 4.40 2.09 -14.28
CA PHE A 113 5.30 0.94 -14.35
C PHE A 113 5.95 0.78 -15.73
N PHE A 114 5.26 1.19 -16.79
CA PHE A 114 5.70 0.98 -18.17
C PHE A 114 6.34 2.21 -18.81
N ASN A 115 5.91 3.42 -18.44
CA ASN A 115 6.42 4.68 -18.99
C ASN A 115 7.71 5.12 -18.30
N ASP A 116 7.85 4.80 -17.02
CA ASP A 116 9.08 5.04 -16.28
C ASP A 116 9.98 3.80 -16.36
N PRO A 117 11.30 3.93 -16.14
CA PRO A 117 12.23 2.81 -16.16
C PRO A 117 12.14 1.95 -14.88
N VAL A 118 10.92 1.59 -14.47
CA VAL A 118 10.62 0.72 -13.33
C VAL A 118 10.76 -0.75 -13.73
N LEU A 119 10.23 -1.12 -14.90
CA LEU A 119 10.28 -2.49 -15.42
C LEU A 119 11.40 -2.63 -16.46
N PRO A 120 12.34 -3.58 -16.29
CA PRO A 120 13.29 -3.95 -17.34
C PRO A 120 12.59 -4.43 -18.61
N GLU A 121 13.33 -4.49 -19.72
CA GLU A 121 12.82 -5.11 -20.95
C GLU A 121 12.76 -6.65 -20.82
N ASN A 122 11.89 -7.27 -21.62
CA ASN A 122 11.81 -8.74 -21.68
C ASN A 122 13.13 -9.32 -22.19
N GLY A 123 13.54 -10.45 -21.64
CA GLY A 123 14.84 -11.08 -21.88
C GLY A 123 15.97 -10.53 -21.00
N HIS A 124 15.74 -9.45 -20.23
CA HIS A 124 16.69 -9.02 -19.22
C HIS A 124 16.87 -10.15 -18.19
N THR A 125 18.13 -10.56 -17.99
CA THR A 125 18.51 -11.71 -17.14
C THR A 125 17.72 -13.00 -17.43
N GLY A 126 17.25 -13.20 -18.66
CA GLY A 126 16.50 -14.38 -19.07
C GLY A 126 15.04 -14.42 -18.58
N GLN A 127 14.51 -13.32 -18.04
CA GLN A 127 13.14 -13.20 -17.54
C GLN A 127 12.31 -12.25 -18.42
N ASN A 128 10.98 -12.39 -18.44
CA ASN A 128 10.08 -11.57 -19.25
C ASN A 128 9.37 -10.52 -18.39
N TRP A 129 10.15 -9.62 -17.77
CA TRP A 129 9.68 -8.63 -16.79
C TRP A 129 8.38 -7.91 -17.15
N ARG A 130 8.20 -7.43 -18.39
CA ARG A 130 6.97 -6.70 -18.78
C ARG A 130 5.78 -7.62 -18.98
N ASP A 131 6.01 -8.81 -19.52
CA ASP A 131 4.93 -9.78 -19.79
C ASP A 131 4.48 -10.47 -18.50
N ASP A 132 5.42 -10.73 -17.60
CA ASP A 132 5.18 -11.35 -16.31
C ASP A 132 4.51 -10.38 -15.32
N PHE A 133 4.57 -9.06 -15.56
CA PHE A 133 3.92 -8.04 -14.72
C PHE A 133 2.42 -7.93 -15.00
N GLN A 134 1.66 -8.89 -14.46
CA GLN A 134 0.21 -8.94 -14.58
C GLN A 134 -0.45 -8.39 -13.31
N MET A 135 -0.72 -7.08 -13.30
CA MET A 135 -1.50 -6.44 -12.23
C MET A 135 -2.85 -5.92 -12.71
N ALA A 136 -3.82 -5.88 -11.81
CA ALA A 136 -5.11 -5.21 -11.97
C ALA A 136 -5.21 -4.05 -10.97
N LEU A 137 -5.52 -2.85 -11.46
CA LEU A 137 -5.80 -1.69 -10.62
C LEU A 137 -7.29 -1.65 -10.26
N HIS A 138 -7.59 -1.58 -8.98
CA HIS A 138 -8.93 -1.44 -8.41
C HIS A 138 -8.98 -0.09 -7.68
N ILE A 139 -9.96 0.76 -8.03
CA ILE A 139 -10.05 2.12 -7.48
C ILE A 139 -11.34 2.23 -6.68
N GLN A 140 -11.22 2.46 -5.38
CA GLN A 140 -12.36 2.60 -4.49
C GLN A 140 -13.40 1.48 -4.69
N ASP A 141 -14.55 1.86 -5.24
CA ASP A 141 -15.75 1.07 -5.51
C ASP A 141 -15.70 0.27 -6.83
N ASP A 142 -14.82 0.65 -7.76
CA ASP A 142 -14.62 -0.07 -9.02
C ASP A 142 -13.70 -1.26 -8.79
N VAL A 143 -14.12 -2.15 -7.89
CA VAL A 143 -13.46 -3.42 -7.64
C VAL A 143 -13.86 -4.38 -8.74
N ARG A 144 -13.03 -4.41 -9.79
CA ARG A 144 -13.06 -5.47 -10.80
C ARG A 144 -12.89 -6.85 -10.15
N VAL A 145 -13.08 -7.92 -10.94
CA VAL A 145 -12.81 -9.30 -10.52
C VAL A 145 -11.43 -9.38 -9.83
N VAL A 146 -11.46 -9.65 -8.53
CA VAL A 146 -10.27 -9.77 -7.68
C VAL A 146 -9.59 -11.08 -8.01
N ARG A 147 -8.31 -11.00 -8.34
CA ARG A 147 -7.49 -12.18 -8.64
C ARG A 147 -6.90 -12.72 -7.33
N PRO A 148 -6.42 -13.97 -7.27
CA PRO A 148 -5.66 -14.43 -6.13
C PRO A 148 -4.37 -13.62 -5.89
N VAL A 149 -3.74 -13.16 -6.98
CA VAL A 149 -2.49 -12.37 -6.95
C VAL A 149 -2.50 -11.30 -8.04
N GLY A 150 -1.71 -10.25 -7.85
CA GLY A 150 -1.55 -9.17 -8.82
C GLY A 150 -2.66 -8.14 -8.75
N ASN A 151 -3.12 -7.78 -7.55
CA ASN A 151 -4.10 -6.72 -7.36
C ASN A 151 -3.44 -5.50 -6.72
N LEU A 152 -3.73 -4.32 -7.25
CA LEU A 152 -3.37 -3.03 -6.68
C LEU A 152 -4.66 -2.28 -6.35
N PHE A 153 -4.99 -2.21 -5.07
CA PHE A 153 -6.12 -1.47 -4.55
C PHE A 153 -5.68 -0.05 -4.21
N LEU A 154 -6.36 0.95 -4.76
CA LEU A 154 -6.10 2.36 -4.50
C LEU A 154 -7.34 2.96 -3.82
N THR A 155 -7.17 3.42 -2.59
CA THR A 155 -8.25 3.98 -1.77
C THR A 155 -7.76 5.11 -0.87
N ASN A 156 -8.67 5.76 -0.16
CA ASN A 156 -8.32 6.71 0.89
C ASN A 156 -8.54 6.13 2.29
N ILE A 157 -7.90 6.74 3.30
CA ILE A 157 -7.94 6.27 4.68
C ILE A 157 -9.37 6.20 5.23
N HIS A 158 -10.22 7.18 4.89
CA HIS A 158 -11.60 7.23 5.37
C HIS A 158 -12.41 6.00 4.94
N ARG A 159 -12.18 5.47 3.74
CA ARG A 159 -12.90 4.29 3.26
C ARG A 159 -12.44 2.98 3.90
N VAL A 160 -11.17 2.89 4.29
CA VAL A 160 -10.64 1.68 4.96
C VAL A 160 -11.30 1.48 6.34
N TYR A 161 -11.63 2.58 7.03
CA TYR A 161 -12.26 2.54 8.35
C TYR A 161 -13.80 2.60 8.32
N LEU A 162 -14.44 2.70 7.15
CA LEU A 162 -15.91 2.68 7.07
C LEU A 162 -16.51 1.35 7.54
N GLY A 163 -15.72 0.27 7.59
CA GLY A 163 -16.15 -1.02 8.14
C GLY A 163 -16.17 -1.08 9.68
N ASP A 164 -15.65 -0.08 10.39
CA ASP A 164 -15.72 0.01 11.86
C ASP A 164 -16.97 0.79 12.32
N VAL A 165 -18.12 0.53 11.69
CA VAL A 165 -19.41 0.93 12.29
C VAL A 165 -19.65 0.02 13.49
N ARG A 166 -19.05 0.38 14.62
CA ARG A 166 -19.35 -0.24 15.90
C ARG A 166 -20.86 -0.08 16.15
N GLU A 167 -21.56 -1.18 16.39
CA GLU A 167 -22.95 -1.10 16.81
C GLU A 167 -23.01 -0.21 18.06
N PRO A 168 -23.84 0.85 18.07
CA PRO A 168 -23.90 1.74 19.20
C PRO A 168 -24.24 0.96 20.47
N SER A 169 -23.46 1.14 21.52
CA SER A 169 -23.66 0.50 22.81
C SER A 169 -24.07 1.51 23.87
N LEU A 170 -24.77 1.03 24.91
CA LEU A 170 -25.03 1.80 26.13
C LEU A 170 -23.75 2.12 26.92
N ASP A 171 -22.65 1.44 26.61
CA ASP A 171 -21.35 1.64 27.25
C ASP A 171 -20.48 2.68 26.53
N ASP A 172 -20.97 3.32 25.46
CA ASP A 172 -20.21 4.33 24.73
C ASP A 172 -20.20 5.68 25.46
N GLU A 173 -19.06 6.39 25.44
CA GLU A 173 -18.94 7.74 26.04
C GLU A 173 -19.91 8.75 25.41
N ASP A 174 -20.30 8.51 24.14
CA ASP A 174 -21.25 9.31 23.39
C ASP A 174 -22.43 8.48 22.90
N LEU A 175 -23.55 8.54 23.63
CA LEU A 175 -24.75 7.77 23.37
C LEU A 175 -25.62 8.30 22.22
N ARG A 176 -25.21 9.38 21.54
CA ARG A 176 -26.01 9.99 20.46
C ARG A 176 -26.36 8.99 19.38
N ASP A 177 -25.41 8.16 18.97
CA ASP A 177 -25.63 7.19 17.91
C ASP A 177 -26.52 6.02 18.38
N TYR A 178 -26.47 5.66 19.67
CA TYR A 178 -27.38 4.67 20.27
C TYR A 178 -28.83 5.13 20.24
N PHE A 179 -29.09 6.36 20.68
CA PHE A 179 -30.45 6.89 20.73
C PHE A 179 -31.00 7.31 19.36
N LEU A 180 -30.14 7.64 18.40
CA LEU A 180 -30.55 8.03 17.05
C LEU A 180 -30.72 6.84 16.10
N SER A 181 -30.12 5.67 16.41
CA SER A 181 -30.25 4.44 15.62
C SER A 181 -31.70 4.03 15.27
N PRO A 182 -32.73 4.20 16.13
CA PRO A 182 -34.11 3.85 15.81
C PRO A 182 -34.80 4.85 14.87
N PHE A 183 -34.21 6.05 14.70
CA PHE A 183 -34.76 7.14 13.88
C PHE A 183 -34.20 7.15 12.45
N GLY A 184 -33.41 6.14 12.09
CA GLY A 184 -32.78 5.98 10.78
C GLY A 184 -31.35 6.51 10.75
N GLU A 185 -30.60 6.08 9.73
CA GLU A 185 -29.22 6.49 9.53
C GLU A 185 -29.12 8.01 9.32
N ARG A 186 -28.03 8.62 9.82
CA ARG A 186 -27.72 10.00 9.48
C ARG A 186 -27.66 10.12 7.95
N PRO A 187 -28.27 11.14 7.34
CA PRO A 187 -28.21 11.32 5.90
C PRO A 187 -26.75 11.55 5.47
N VAL A 188 -26.08 10.49 5.05
CA VAL A 188 -24.79 10.56 4.38
C VAL A 188 -25.05 11.13 2.99
N GLY A 189 -24.34 12.21 2.64
CA GLY A 189 -24.45 12.79 1.31
C GLY A 189 -24.21 11.71 0.27
N LYS A 190 -25.12 11.59 -0.71
CA LYS A 190 -25.11 10.56 -1.77
C LYS A 190 -23.70 10.33 -2.31
N THR A 191 -23.03 9.33 -1.76
CA THR A 191 -21.85 8.73 -2.33
C THR A 191 -22.36 7.49 -3.04
N THR A 192 -21.90 7.29 -4.26
CA THR A 192 -22.31 6.18 -5.13
C THR A 192 -22.13 4.86 -4.39
N ASP A 193 -23.24 4.30 -3.91
CA ASP A 193 -23.33 2.95 -3.34
C ASP A 193 -22.89 1.95 -4.41
N SER A 194 -21.63 1.52 -4.36
CA SER A 194 -21.24 0.23 -4.88
C SER A 194 -21.19 -0.73 -3.70
N ASN A 195 -21.86 -1.85 -3.85
CA ASN A 195 -22.19 -2.83 -2.82
C ASN A 195 -21.00 -3.75 -2.48
N THR A 196 -19.77 -3.26 -2.65
CA THR A 196 -18.55 -4.05 -2.46
C THR A 196 -17.67 -3.37 -1.44
N ASP A 197 -17.68 -3.88 -0.20
CA ASP A 197 -16.81 -3.38 0.85
C ASP A 197 -15.36 -3.78 0.52
N LEU A 198 -14.58 -2.80 0.06
CA LEU A 198 -13.16 -2.95 -0.17
C LEU A 198 -12.44 -3.49 1.08
N GLY A 199 -12.91 -3.14 2.28
CA GLY A 199 -12.37 -3.62 3.54
C GLY A 199 -12.49 -5.15 3.69
N GLU A 200 -13.65 -5.72 3.35
CA GLU A 200 -13.84 -7.17 3.35
C GLU A 200 -12.95 -7.86 2.34
N VAL A 201 -12.92 -7.36 1.10
CA VAL A 201 -12.08 -7.91 0.01
C VAL A 201 -10.60 -7.94 0.40
N VAL A 202 -10.12 -6.86 1.02
CA VAL A 202 -8.71 -6.72 1.42
C VAL A 202 -8.39 -7.59 2.64
N ARG A 203 -9.36 -7.89 3.51
CA ARG A 203 -9.16 -8.79 4.66
C ARG A 203 -9.10 -10.25 4.24
N GLU A 204 -9.77 -10.62 3.15
CA GLU A 204 -9.78 -11.99 2.63
C GLU A 204 -8.60 -12.33 1.73
N ILE A 205 -7.86 -11.32 1.24
CA ILE A 205 -6.77 -11.53 0.28
C ILE A 205 -5.45 -11.90 0.98
N ASP A 206 -4.82 -12.96 0.50
CA ASP A 206 -3.49 -13.37 0.95
C ASP A 206 -2.38 -12.49 0.36
N GLU A 207 -1.19 -12.55 0.96
CA GLU A 207 0.03 -11.88 0.45
C GLU A 207 -0.17 -10.36 0.20
N LEU A 208 -0.75 -9.67 1.18
CA LEU A 208 -1.03 -8.23 1.11
C LEU A 208 0.12 -7.39 1.70
N ALA A 209 0.61 -6.42 0.91
CA ALA A 209 1.45 -5.33 1.41
C ALA A 209 0.70 -4.00 1.36
N VAL A 210 0.82 -3.22 2.45
CA VAL A 210 0.16 -1.92 2.58
C VAL A 210 1.17 -0.80 2.40
N PHE A 211 0.88 0.10 1.47
CA PHE A 211 1.63 1.30 1.18
C PHE A 211 0.80 2.51 1.57
N ASN A 212 1.36 3.38 2.41
CA ASN A 212 0.70 4.61 2.83
C ASN A 212 1.40 5.83 2.23
N ASP A 213 0.63 6.70 1.55
CA ASP A 213 1.13 7.97 1.04
C ASP A 213 1.18 9.10 2.10
N GLU A 214 1.05 8.80 3.40
CA GLU A 214 1.38 9.70 4.53
C GLU A 214 2.01 9.00 5.75
#